data_AF-A0A534L5C8-F1
#
_entry.id   AF-A0A534L5C8-F1
#
_cell.length_a   1.000
_cell.length_b   1.000
_cell.length_c   1.000
_cell.angle_alpha   90.00
_cell.angle_beta   90.00
_cell.angle_gamma   90.00
#
_symmetry.space_group_name_H-M   'P 1'
#
loop_
_entity.id
_entity.type
_entity.pdbx_description
1 polymer ?
#
loop_
_entity_poly.entity_id
_entity_poly.type
_entity_poly.pdbx_seq_one_letter_code
_entity_poly.pdbx_strand_id
1 'polypeptide(L)'
;MGEPRRLAASHPSSTYLESKQRSCGRGRSLWERRGMDPDRHDALLHAGKVSREARERAVELVHEGGLLRELAEEAEGLMARRGLRPAFPTCISIDHVAAHYSPTHDDDLRFRRGNVVKLDLGAQQDGWIADTAQTVEVGTRNWTALIRASELALQTAIEAVHAGVSTRTIGEGIQRAIESHGFRPIRNLTGHSVERYLLHAGKSVPNIAHGHDVLEEGEVVAIEPFASSGAGEVDGRRSGNIYRVVRTKPLKQQELNDFLAVLSREFKT
;
A
#
# COMPACT_ATOMS: atom_id res chain seq x y z
N MET A 1 16.55 -21.45 -38.54
CA MET A 1 15.35 -21.80 -37.75
C MET A 1 15.82 -22.30 -36.39
N GLY A 2 15.67 -21.49 -35.35
CA GLY A 2 16.00 -21.87 -33.98
C GLY A 2 15.01 -21.17 -33.06
N GLU A 3 14.23 -21.95 -32.30
CA GLU A 3 13.23 -21.44 -31.36
C GLU A 3 13.90 -20.66 -30.21
N PRO A 4 13.26 -19.59 -29.69
CA PRO A 4 13.74 -18.92 -28.50
C PRO A 4 13.38 -19.73 -27.25
N ARG A 5 14.41 -20.13 -26.50
CA ARG A 5 14.31 -20.73 -25.16
C ARG A 5 13.66 -19.75 -24.18
N ARG A 6 12.57 -20.18 -23.53
CA ARG A 6 11.95 -19.48 -22.40
C ARG A 6 12.89 -19.57 -21.19
N LEU A 7 13.32 -18.42 -20.66
CA LEU A 7 13.95 -18.32 -19.34
C LEU A 7 12.84 -18.18 -18.29
N ALA A 8 12.61 -19.24 -17.52
CA ALA A 8 11.79 -19.19 -16.32
C ALA A 8 12.59 -18.55 -15.17
N ALA A 9 12.07 -17.48 -14.59
CA ALA A 9 12.59 -16.92 -13.36
C ALA A 9 12.14 -17.79 -12.18
N SER A 10 13.05 -18.63 -11.68
CA SER A 10 12.85 -19.39 -10.45
C SER A 10 12.70 -18.42 -9.27
N HIS A 11 11.48 -18.30 -8.76
CA HIS A 11 11.23 -17.65 -7.47
C HIS A 11 11.74 -18.57 -6.36
N PRO A 12 12.35 -18.05 -5.28
CA PRO A 12 12.70 -18.87 -4.13
C PRO A 12 11.42 -19.49 -3.55
N SER A 13 11.45 -20.82 -3.41
CA SER A 13 10.35 -21.66 -2.98
C SER A 13 9.86 -21.33 -1.56
N SER A 14 8.54 -21.44 -1.38
CA SER A 14 7.72 -21.33 -0.16
C SER A 14 8.16 -22.19 1.06
N THR A 15 9.31 -22.86 1.01
CA THR A 15 9.70 -23.92 1.95
C THR A 15 10.45 -23.42 3.18
N TYR A 16 10.79 -22.12 3.27
CA TYR A 16 11.53 -21.58 4.43
C TYR A 16 10.63 -21.11 5.59
N LEU A 17 9.32 -20.94 5.36
CA LEU A 17 8.37 -20.44 6.37
C LEU A 17 7.52 -21.54 7.03
N GLU A 18 7.44 -22.74 6.44
CA GLU A 18 6.54 -23.80 6.93
C GLU A 18 7.11 -24.71 8.03
N SER A 19 8.41 -24.59 8.37
CA SER A 19 9.07 -25.54 9.30
C SER A 19 8.96 -25.21 10.79
N LYS A 20 8.26 -24.13 11.20
CA LYS A 20 8.13 -23.74 12.63
C LYS A 20 6.74 -23.86 13.25
N GLN A 21 5.76 -24.45 12.56
CA GLN A 21 4.39 -24.57 13.09
C GLN A 21 4.04 -25.91 13.75
N ARG A 22 5.03 -26.71 14.17
CA ARG A 22 4.74 -27.93 14.94
C ARG A 22 5.64 -28.06 16.17
N SER A 23 5.22 -27.45 17.27
CA SER A 23 5.44 -28.05 18.59
C SER A 23 4.29 -27.69 19.52
N CYS A 24 3.53 -28.73 19.88
CA CYS A 24 2.59 -28.76 20.98
C CYS A 24 3.27 -28.31 22.28
N GLY A 25 2.73 -27.28 22.92
CA GLY A 25 3.16 -26.79 24.23
C GLY A 25 2.37 -25.53 24.58
N ARG A 26 1.73 -25.50 25.76
CA ARG A 26 1.04 -24.33 26.32
C ARG A 26 2.04 -23.23 26.71
N GLY A 27 2.76 -22.71 25.72
CA GLY A 27 3.64 -21.55 25.84
C GLY A 27 3.08 -20.41 25.01
N ARG A 28 3.18 -19.19 25.54
CA ARG A 28 2.82 -17.98 24.80
C ARG A 28 3.51 -17.96 23.42
N SER A 29 2.79 -17.56 22.38
CA SER A 29 3.31 -17.39 21.03
C SER A 29 4.53 -16.44 21.05
N LEU A 30 5.37 -16.47 20.00
CA LEU A 30 6.49 -15.52 19.89
C LEU A 30 6.00 -14.06 19.99
N TRP A 31 4.80 -13.78 19.49
CA TRP A 31 4.22 -12.45 19.41
C TRP A 31 3.62 -11.99 20.74
N GLU A 32 2.99 -12.90 21.48
CA GLU A 32 2.57 -12.64 22.87
C GLU A 32 3.77 -12.33 23.78
N ARG A 33 4.92 -12.96 23.52
CA ARG A 33 6.18 -12.69 24.24
C ARG A 33 6.82 -11.35 23.86
N ARG A 34 6.48 -10.80 22.70
CA ARG A 34 6.90 -9.47 22.21
C ARG A 34 5.85 -8.39 22.44
N GLY A 35 4.82 -8.68 23.25
CA GLY A 35 3.79 -7.70 23.64
C GLY A 35 2.73 -7.40 22.58
N MET A 36 2.69 -8.13 21.46
CA MET A 36 1.63 -7.99 20.46
C MET A 36 0.46 -8.91 20.81
N ASP A 37 -0.72 -8.32 20.89
CA ASP A 37 -2.00 -9.03 21.04
C ASP A 37 -2.19 -10.04 19.87
N PRO A 38 -2.41 -11.35 20.15
CA PRO A 38 -2.66 -12.35 19.12
C PRO A 38 -3.77 -11.97 18.14
N ASP A 39 -4.85 -11.37 18.64
CA ASP A 39 -6.00 -11.01 17.82
C ASP A 39 -5.64 -9.90 16.83
N ARG A 40 -4.79 -8.96 17.25
CA ARG A 40 -4.19 -7.93 16.38
C ARG A 40 -3.32 -8.57 15.30
N HIS A 41 -2.40 -9.45 15.70
CA HIS A 41 -1.47 -10.07 14.77
C HIS A 41 -2.21 -10.88 13.69
N ASP A 42 -3.18 -11.70 14.09
CA ASP A 42 -3.93 -12.56 13.17
C ASP A 42 -4.84 -11.74 12.25
N ALA A 43 -5.44 -10.67 12.75
CA ALA A 43 -6.20 -9.73 11.93
C ALA A 43 -5.33 -9.04 10.87
N LEU A 44 -4.12 -8.59 11.24
CA LEU A 44 -3.15 -7.99 10.30
C LEU A 44 -2.70 -8.99 9.24
N LEU A 45 -2.43 -10.24 9.62
CA LEU A 45 -2.06 -11.29 8.65
C LEU A 45 -3.19 -11.62 7.69
N HIS A 46 -4.44 -11.69 8.17
CA HIS A 46 -5.59 -11.94 7.32
C HIS A 46 -5.83 -10.76 6.37
N ALA A 47 -5.82 -9.53 6.89
CA ALA A 47 -5.94 -8.31 6.08
C ALA A 47 -4.83 -8.23 5.02
N GLY A 48 -3.58 -8.53 5.38
CA GLY A 48 -2.44 -8.55 4.45
C GLY A 48 -2.59 -9.60 3.35
N LYS A 49 -3.07 -10.81 3.70
CA LYS A 49 -3.34 -11.87 2.72
C LYS A 49 -4.42 -11.45 1.71
N VAL A 50 -5.54 -10.92 2.19
CA VAL A 50 -6.64 -10.48 1.32
C VAL A 50 -6.22 -9.30 0.44
N SER A 51 -5.47 -8.34 1.00
CA SER A 51 -4.95 -7.19 0.24
C SER A 51 -3.99 -7.65 -0.86
N ARG A 52 -3.13 -8.62 -0.58
CA ARG A 52 -2.26 -9.25 -1.59
C ARG A 52 -3.06 -9.90 -2.70
N GLU A 53 -4.08 -10.71 -2.37
CA GLU A 53 -4.94 -11.36 -3.37
C GLU A 53 -5.65 -10.33 -4.26
N ALA A 54 -6.19 -9.26 -3.65
CA ALA A 54 -6.82 -8.16 -4.39
C ALA A 54 -5.83 -7.42 -5.30
N ARG A 55 -4.60 -7.14 -4.81
CA ARG A 55 -3.54 -6.49 -5.59
C ARG A 55 -3.07 -7.34 -6.76
N GLU A 56 -2.86 -8.64 -6.54
CA GLU A 56 -2.48 -9.58 -7.61
C GLU A 56 -3.59 -9.66 -8.67
N ARG A 57 -4.85 -9.71 -8.25
CA ARG A 57 -5.99 -9.66 -9.18
C ARG A 57 -6.06 -8.34 -9.95
N ALA A 58 -5.84 -7.22 -9.28
CA ALA A 58 -5.80 -5.90 -9.90
C ALA A 58 -4.71 -5.83 -10.99
N VAL A 59 -3.52 -6.37 -10.72
CA VAL A 59 -2.43 -6.45 -11.71
C VAL A 59 -2.84 -7.21 -12.97
N GLU A 60 -3.57 -8.33 -12.84
CA GLU A 60 -4.06 -9.12 -13.98
C GLU A 60 -5.04 -8.34 -14.87
N LEU A 61 -5.78 -7.39 -14.29
CA LEU A 61 -6.76 -6.56 -14.98
C LEU A 61 -6.12 -5.35 -15.69
N VAL A 62 -4.83 -5.09 -15.47
CA VAL A 62 -4.12 -4.01 -16.16
C VAL A 62 -3.78 -4.44 -17.59
N HIS A 63 -4.62 -4.05 -18.54
CA HIS A 63 -4.38 -4.22 -19.96
C HIS A 63 -4.87 -3.00 -20.76
N GLU A 64 -4.33 -2.82 -21.97
CA GLU A 64 -4.75 -1.74 -22.87
C GLU A 64 -6.28 -1.78 -23.11
N GLY A 65 -6.92 -0.62 -22.99
CA GLY A 65 -8.37 -0.45 -23.12
C GLY A 65 -9.18 -0.81 -21.87
N GLY A 66 -8.59 -1.42 -20.84
CA GLY A 66 -9.28 -1.74 -19.58
C GLY A 66 -9.71 -0.48 -18.83
N LEU A 67 -10.92 -0.50 -18.25
CA LEU A 67 -11.46 0.59 -17.45
C LEU A 67 -10.88 0.57 -16.03
N LEU A 68 -10.42 1.72 -15.55
CA LEU A 68 -9.90 1.84 -14.18
C LEU A 68 -10.99 1.53 -13.15
N ARG A 69 -12.22 2.01 -13.39
CA ARG A 69 -13.36 1.77 -12.50
C ARG A 69 -13.68 0.29 -12.33
N GLU A 70 -13.69 -0.48 -13.41
CA GLU A 70 -13.95 -1.93 -13.35
C GLU A 70 -12.88 -2.67 -12.54
N LEU A 71 -11.61 -2.23 -12.66
CA LEU A 71 -10.51 -2.77 -11.86
C LEU A 71 -10.69 -2.45 -10.37
N ALA A 72 -10.99 -1.20 -10.03
CA ALA A 72 -11.23 -0.78 -8.64
C ALA A 72 -12.39 -1.55 -8.02
N GLU A 73 -13.54 -1.62 -8.71
CA GLU A 73 -14.73 -2.34 -8.26
C GLU A 73 -14.46 -3.83 -8.05
N GLU A 74 -13.68 -4.47 -8.93
CA GLU A 74 -13.34 -5.89 -8.77
C GLU A 74 -12.34 -6.14 -7.64
N ALA A 75 -11.37 -5.25 -7.43
CA ALA A 75 -10.42 -5.37 -6.32
C ALA A 75 -11.14 -5.23 -4.96
N GLU A 76 -11.99 -4.21 -4.81
CA GLU A 76 -12.79 -4.01 -3.60
C GLU A 76 -13.84 -5.11 -3.42
N GLY A 77 -14.47 -5.55 -4.51
CA GLY A 77 -15.39 -6.68 -4.54
C GLY A 77 -14.72 -7.99 -4.10
N LEU A 78 -13.46 -8.22 -4.47
CA LEU A 78 -12.69 -9.37 -4.00
C LEU A 78 -12.50 -9.32 -2.48
N MET A 79 -12.11 -8.17 -1.92
CA MET A 79 -11.98 -8.01 -0.46
C MET A 79 -13.30 -8.32 0.24
N ALA A 80 -14.42 -7.82 -0.29
CA ALA A 80 -15.76 -8.06 0.23
C ALA A 80 -16.14 -9.55 0.20
N ARG A 81 -15.84 -10.26 -0.90
CA ARG A 81 -16.05 -11.72 -1.00
C ARG A 81 -15.19 -12.53 -0.02
N ARG A 82 -14.07 -11.96 0.44
CA ARG A 82 -13.24 -12.51 1.54
C ARG A 82 -13.70 -12.09 2.94
N GLY A 83 -14.80 -11.36 3.04
CA GLY A 83 -15.38 -10.91 4.31
C GLY A 83 -14.70 -9.70 4.94
N LEU A 84 -13.81 -9.02 4.20
CA LEU A 84 -13.16 -7.78 4.65
C LEU A 84 -13.70 -6.57 3.90
N ARG A 85 -13.40 -5.38 4.41
CA ARG A 85 -13.71 -4.11 3.74
C ARG A 85 -12.41 -3.42 3.32
N PRO A 86 -12.45 -2.55 2.30
CA PRO A 86 -11.34 -1.66 2.03
C PRO A 86 -11.02 -0.79 3.27
N ALA A 87 -9.73 -0.65 3.58
CA ALA A 87 -9.22 0.31 4.56
C ALA A 87 -9.28 1.74 4.02
N PHE A 88 -9.10 1.87 2.71
CA PHE A 88 -9.19 3.09 1.90
C PHE A 88 -9.58 2.68 0.47
N PRO A 89 -10.07 3.61 -0.38
CA PRO A 89 -10.46 3.30 -1.75
C PRO A 89 -9.29 2.76 -2.57
N THR A 90 -9.56 1.83 -3.48
CA THR A 90 -8.53 1.33 -4.42
C THR A 90 -8.06 2.48 -5.30
N CYS A 91 -6.80 2.86 -5.11
CA CYS A 91 -6.14 3.94 -5.84
C CYS A 91 -5.40 3.39 -7.07
N ILE A 92 -5.61 4.01 -8.22
CA ILE A 92 -5.04 3.64 -9.51
C ILE A 92 -4.41 4.88 -10.15
N SER A 93 -3.16 5.15 -9.84
CA SER A 93 -2.48 6.37 -10.29
C SER A 93 -1.64 6.11 -11.54
N ILE A 94 -1.88 6.87 -12.61
CA ILE A 94 -1.21 6.69 -13.92
C ILE A 94 -0.12 7.73 -14.15
N ASP A 95 1.04 7.28 -14.64
CA ASP A 95 2.18 8.08 -15.05
C ASP A 95 2.62 9.09 -13.98
N HIS A 96 2.52 10.39 -14.27
CA HIS A 96 2.95 11.49 -13.39
C HIS A 96 2.06 11.69 -12.14
N VAL A 97 0.87 11.10 -12.09
CA VAL A 97 0.01 11.14 -10.90
C VAL A 97 0.65 10.24 -9.85
N ALA A 98 1.17 10.78 -8.75
CA ALA A 98 1.95 9.98 -7.81
C ALA A 98 1.08 9.02 -6.96
N ALA A 99 -0.03 9.51 -6.41
CA ALA A 99 -0.91 8.78 -5.49
C ALA A 99 -2.35 9.35 -5.52
N HIS A 100 -3.27 8.67 -4.83
CA HIS A 100 -4.62 9.13 -4.50
C HIS A 100 -5.56 9.44 -5.67
N TYR A 101 -5.37 8.79 -6.83
CA TYR A 101 -6.41 8.73 -7.84
C TYR A 101 -7.30 7.52 -7.59
N SER A 102 -8.59 7.72 -7.37
CA SER A 102 -9.60 6.65 -7.41
C SER A 102 -10.65 7.03 -8.46
N PRO A 103 -11.11 6.12 -9.32
CA PRO A 103 -12.18 6.42 -10.27
C PRO A 103 -13.50 6.77 -9.57
N THR A 104 -14.28 7.69 -10.14
CA THR A 104 -15.68 7.97 -9.73
C THR A 104 -16.64 7.04 -10.45
N HIS A 105 -17.91 7.00 -10.02
CA HIS A 105 -18.96 6.15 -10.62
C HIS A 105 -19.19 6.35 -12.12
N ASP A 106 -18.85 7.53 -12.64
CA ASP A 106 -19.01 7.98 -14.02
C ASP A 106 -17.66 8.12 -14.76
N ASP A 107 -16.57 7.68 -14.14
CA ASP A 107 -15.23 7.69 -14.74
C ASP A 107 -15.12 6.62 -15.84
N ASP A 108 -14.73 7.06 -17.04
CA ASP A 108 -14.54 6.25 -18.24
C ASP A 108 -13.05 6.14 -18.66
N LEU A 109 -12.12 6.55 -17.78
CA LEU A 109 -10.69 6.49 -18.04
C LEU A 109 -10.25 5.04 -18.27
N ARG A 110 -9.44 4.88 -19.32
CA ARG A 110 -8.92 3.58 -19.77
C ARG A 110 -7.41 3.58 -19.82
N PHE A 111 -6.83 2.41 -19.50
CA PHE A 111 -5.41 2.17 -19.66
C PHE A 111 -5.00 2.27 -21.13
N ARG A 112 -3.84 2.88 -21.36
CA ARG A 112 -3.18 2.96 -22.66
C ARG A 112 -1.86 2.20 -22.59
N ARG A 113 -1.49 1.59 -23.71
CA ARG A 113 -0.17 0.96 -23.84
C ARG A 113 0.93 1.96 -23.51
N GLY A 114 1.86 1.55 -22.63
CA GLY A 114 2.95 2.40 -22.13
C GLY A 114 2.65 3.15 -20.83
N ASN A 115 1.42 3.12 -20.32
CA ASN A 115 1.14 3.71 -19.01
C ASN A 115 1.90 2.99 -17.89
N VAL A 116 2.42 3.76 -16.94
CA VAL A 116 2.96 3.29 -15.66
C VAL A 116 1.88 3.43 -14.60
N VAL A 117 1.35 2.31 -14.13
CA VAL A 117 0.20 2.24 -13.24
C VAL A 117 0.65 1.86 -11.84
N LYS A 118 0.35 2.72 -10.86
CA LYS A 118 0.49 2.40 -9.43
C LYS A 118 -0.86 1.95 -8.92
N LEU A 119 -0.94 0.69 -8.53
CA LEU A 119 -2.09 0.10 -7.86
C LEU A 119 -1.82 0.14 -6.36
N ASP A 120 -2.66 0.84 -5.62
CA ASP A 120 -2.51 1.06 -4.19
C ASP A 120 -3.85 0.76 -3.51
N LEU A 121 -3.86 -0.24 -2.64
CA LEU A 121 -5.07 -0.75 -2.02
C LEU A 121 -4.78 -1.44 -0.70
N GLY A 122 -5.80 -1.52 0.14
CA GLY A 122 -5.67 -2.13 1.45
C GLY A 122 -7.00 -2.62 1.97
N ALA A 123 -7.01 -3.80 2.59
CA ALA A 123 -8.14 -4.33 3.33
C ALA A 123 -7.95 -4.07 4.83
N GLN A 124 -9.05 -4.05 5.58
CA GLN A 124 -9.02 -4.03 7.04
C GLN A 124 -9.91 -5.10 7.66
N GLN A 125 -9.48 -5.58 8.82
CA GLN A 125 -10.26 -6.43 9.70
C GLN A 125 -10.41 -5.74 11.06
N ASP A 126 -11.62 -5.29 11.37
CA ASP A 126 -11.94 -4.63 12.64
C ASP A 126 -11.02 -3.44 12.96
N GLY A 127 -10.66 -2.67 11.93
CA GLY A 127 -9.75 -1.54 12.01
C GLY A 127 -8.28 -1.89 11.93
N TRP A 128 -7.90 -3.17 11.94
CA TRP A 128 -6.52 -3.57 11.64
C TRP A 128 -6.28 -3.52 10.15
N ILE A 129 -5.47 -2.56 9.72
CA ILE A 129 -5.28 -2.18 8.33
C ILE A 129 -4.05 -2.87 7.75
N ALA A 130 -4.20 -3.41 6.55
CA ALA A 130 -3.09 -3.72 5.67
C ALA A 130 -3.07 -2.71 4.52
N ASP A 131 -1.87 -2.26 4.16
CA ASP A 131 -1.62 -1.30 3.10
C ASP A 131 -0.62 -1.93 2.13
N THR A 132 -0.93 -1.91 0.83
CA THR A 132 -0.01 -2.40 -0.17
C THR A 132 -0.19 -1.74 -1.53
N ALA A 133 0.95 -1.41 -2.13
CA ALA A 133 1.01 -0.95 -3.51
C ALA A 133 1.88 -1.83 -4.41
N GLN A 134 1.64 -1.76 -5.72
CA GLN A 134 2.49 -2.34 -6.76
C GLN A 134 2.43 -1.48 -8.03
N THR A 135 3.59 -1.29 -8.67
CA THR A 135 3.68 -0.59 -9.95
C THR A 135 3.80 -1.58 -11.11
N VAL A 136 3.05 -1.37 -12.18
CA VAL A 136 3.09 -2.16 -13.42
C VAL A 136 3.08 -1.27 -14.64
N GLU A 137 3.50 -1.80 -15.79
CA GLU A 137 3.52 -1.10 -17.07
C GLU A 137 2.62 -1.80 -18.10
N VAL A 138 1.78 -1.04 -18.80
CA VAL A 138 0.79 -1.59 -19.75
C VAL A 138 1.46 -2.00 -21.05
N GLY A 139 1.53 -3.30 -21.34
CA GLY A 139 1.90 -3.83 -22.68
C GLY A 139 3.31 -3.50 -23.18
N THR A 140 4.18 -3.00 -22.31
CA THR A 140 5.57 -2.58 -22.61
C THR A 140 6.48 -2.81 -21.40
N ARG A 141 7.75 -2.41 -21.49
CA ARG A 141 8.78 -2.55 -20.44
C ARG A 141 9.73 -1.35 -20.37
N ASN A 142 9.31 -0.20 -20.90
CA ASN A 142 10.12 1.00 -21.03
C ASN A 142 10.53 1.58 -19.67
N TRP A 143 9.77 1.29 -18.61
CA TRP A 143 9.96 1.83 -17.27
C TRP A 143 10.46 0.79 -16.24
N THR A 144 10.96 -0.35 -16.72
CA THR A 144 11.48 -1.44 -15.86
C THR A 144 12.52 -0.94 -14.85
N ALA A 145 13.42 -0.03 -15.25
CA ALA A 145 14.44 0.51 -14.35
C ALA A 145 13.84 1.36 -13.22
N LEU A 146 12.80 2.16 -13.51
CA LEU A 146 12.11 2.98 -12.52
C LEU A 146 11.33 2.12 -11.54
N ILE A 147 10.62 1.11 -12.03
CA ILE A 147 9.87 0.15 -11.19
C ILE A 147 10.83 -0.58 -10.25
N ARG A 148 11.95 -1.08 -10.77
CA ARG A 148 12.98 -1.76 -9.97
C ARG A 148 13.62 -0.85 -8.93
N ALA A 149 13.75 0.45 -9.20
CA ALA A 149 14.27 1.40 -8.22
C ALA A 149 13.38 1.46 -6.97
N SER A 150 12.05 1.53 -7.15
CA SER A 150 11.10 1.47 -6.04
C SER A 150 11.08 0.10 -5.35
N GLU A 151 11.15 -1.00 -6.10
CA GLU A 151 11.19 -2.37 -5.53
C GLU A 151 12.43 -2.57 -4.64
N LEU A 152 13.62 -2.16 -5.13
CA LEU A 152 14.85 -2.23 -4.34
C LEU A 152 14.79 -1.35 -3.10
N ALA A 153 14.22 -0.14 -3.23
CA ALA A 153 14.06 0.76 -2.11
C ALA A 153 13.13 0.18 -1.03
N LEU A 154 12.05 -0.48 -1.44
CA LEU A 154 11.12 -1.15 -0.53
C LEU A 154 11.81 -2.30 0.20
N GLN A 155 12.54 -3.15 -0.53
CA GLN A 155 13.32 -4.23 0.06
C GLN A 155 14.36 -3.69 1.07
N THR A 156 15.12 -2.67 0.67
CA THR A 156 16.14 -2.04 1.53
C THR A 156 15.53 -1.49 2.82
N ALA A 157 14.36 -0.84 2.72
CA ALA A 157 13.65 -0.31 3.87
C ALA A 157 13.14 -1.42 4.80
N ILE A 158 12.51 -2.47 4.25
CA ILE A 158 12.03 -3.63 5.02
C ILE A 158 13.19 -4.30 5.79
N GLU A 159 14.35 -4.47 5.15
CA GLU A 159 15.54 -5.05 5.79
C GLU A 159 16.10 -4.16 6.92
N ALA A 160 15.91 -2.84 6.83
CA ALA A 160 16.38 -1.88 7.83
C ALA A 160 15.41 -1.70 9.02
N VAL A 161 14.15 -2.14 8.90
CA VAL A 161 13.12 -1.90 9.93
C VAL A 161 13.33 -2.80 11.14
N HIS A 162 13.55 -2.17 12.29
CA HIS A 162 13.53 -2.82 13.60
C HIS A 162 13.23 -1.79 14.71
N ALA A 163 12.84 -2.25 15.89
CA ALA A 163 12.68 -1.36 17.05
C ALA A 163 14.00 -0.64 17.36
N GLY A 164 13.93 0.68 17.59
CA GLY A 164 15.08 1.55 17.81
C GLY A 164 15.68 2.16 16.55
N VAL A 165 15.25 1.77 15.34
CA VAL A 165 15.72 2.42 14.10
C VAL A 165 15.06 3.79 13.94
N SER A 166 15.83 4.80 13.50
CA SER A 166 15.26 6.10 13.16
C SER A 166 14.60 6.06 11.77
N THR A 167 13.48 6.77 11.60
CA THR A 167 12.82 6.90 10.29
C THR A 167 13.72 7.59 9.27
N ARG A 168 14.65 8.44 9.73
CA ARG A 168 15.73 9.00 8.90
C ARG A 168 16.62 7.92 8.29
N THR A 169 17.06 6.94 9.09
CA THR A 169 17.92 5.85 8.60
C THR A 169 17.21 5.02 7.53
N ILE A 170 15.90 4.77 7.70
CA ILE A 170 15.08 4.09 6.69
C ILE A 170 15.04 4.93 5.41
N GLY A 171 14.72 6.23 5.53
CA GLY A 171 14.65 7.13 4.38
C GLY A 171 15.99 7.33 3.66
N GLU A 172 17.11 7.30 4.38
CA GLU A 172 18.45 7.26 3.79
C GLU A 172 18.67 6.00 2.93
N GLY A 173 18.20 4.84 3.41
CA GLY A 173 18.25 3.58 2.66
C GLY A 173 17.42 3.65 1.37
N ILE A 174 16.18 4.13 1.47
CA ILE A 174 15.27 4.36 0.33
C ILE A 174 15.91 5.29 -0.69
N GLN A 175 16.41 6.43 -0.23
CA GLN A 175 17.04 7.44 -1.09
C GLN A 175 18.22 6.86 -1.88
N ARG A 176 19.16 6.20 -1.19
CA ARG A 176 20.32 5.59 -1.86
C ARG A 176 19.91 4.54 -2.88
N ALA A 177 18.91 3.72 -2.56
CA ALA A 177 18.41 2.70 -3.49
C ALA A 177 17.82 3.32 -4.77
N ILE A 178 17.00 4.37 -4.63
CA ILE A 178 16.38 5.06 -5.78
C ILE A 178 17.44 5.79 -6.62
N GLU A 179 18.34 6.53 -5.96
CA GLU A 179 19.40 7.30 -6.63
C GLU A 179 20.42 6.40 -7.34
N SER A 180 20.66 5.18 -6.84
CA SER A 180 21.55 4.21 -7.49
C SER A 180 21.09 3.77 -8.89
N HIS A 181 19.78 3.92 -9.17
CA HIS A 181 19.18 3.65 -10.48
C HIS A 181 19.05 4.90 -11.36
N GLY A 182 19.56 6.05 -10.92
CA GLY A 182 19.50 7.32 -11.66
C GLY A 182 18.16 8.07 -11.54
N PHE A 183 17.31 7.70 -10.58
CA PHE A 183 16.03 8.35 -10.31
C PHE A 183 16.08 9.20 -9.05
N ARG A 184 15.01 9.95 -8.79
CA ARG A 184 14.89 10.78 -7.58
C ARG A 184 13.74 10.29 -6.70
N PRO A 185 13.93 10.17 -5.38
CA PRO A 185 12.83 9.96 -4.46
C PRO A 185 11.87 11.16 -4.47
N ILE A 186 10.57 10.91 -4.33
CA ILE A 186 9.59 11.98 -4.09
C ILE A 186 9.69 12.40 -2.62
N ARG A 187 10.33 13.55 -2.38
CA ARG A 187 10.72 14.00 -1.03
C ARG A 187 9.56 14.36 -0.11
N ASN A 188 8.41 14.72 -0.67
CA ASN A 188 7.23 15.18 0.05
C ASN A 188 6.10 14.14 0.09
N LEU A 189 6.41 12.87 -0.21
CA LEU A 189 5.55 11.72 0.09
C LEU A 189 6.30 10.79 1.06
N THR A 190 5.55 10.17 1.96
CA THR A 190 6.09 9.35 3.04
C THR A 190 5.17 8.16 3.28
N GLY A 191 5.76 7.01 3.64
CA GLY A 191 5.04 6.00 4.41
C GLY A 191 4.63 6.53 5.78
N HIS A 192 3.97 5.70 6.58
CA HIS A 192 3.40 6.13 7.85
C HIS A 192 3.20 5.01 8.86
N SER A 193 3.11 5.35 10.15
CA SER A 193 2.59 4.42 11.14
C SER A 193 1.09 4.17 10.93
N VAL A 194 0.65 2.99 11.33
CA VAL A 194 -0.73 2.52 11.23
C VAL A 194 -1.18 1.99 12.58
N GLU A 195 -2.35 2.42 13.02
CA GLU A 195 -3.01 1.94 14.22
C GLU A 195 -4.42 1.42 13.90
N ARG A 196 -5.11 0.86 14.90
CA ARG A 196 -6.47 0.35 14.71
C ARG A 196 -7.41 1.49 14.32
N TYR A 197 -8.05 1.36 13.16
CA TYR A 197 -8.90 2.34 12.48
C TYR A 197 -8.18 3.60 11.95
N LEU A 198 -6.96 3.85 12.42
CA LEU A 198 -6.19 5.04 12.06
C LEU A 198 -5.12 4.70 11.02
N LEU A 199 -5.43 4.96 9.73
CA LEU A 199 -4.52 4.73 8.62
C LEU A 199 -3.18 5.48 8.81
N HIS A 200 -3.23 6.77 9.14
CA HIS A 200 -2.05 7.57 9.43
C HIS A 200 -1.96 7.89 10.93
N ALA A 201 -1.12 7.16 11.65
CA ALA A 201 -1.00 7.21 13.11
C ALA A 201 0.13 8.11 13.63
N GLY A 202 0.58 9.08 12.82
CA GLY A 202 1.39 10.21 13.27
C GLY A 202 2.90 10.14 13.01
N LYS A 203 3.51 8.94 12.92
CA LYS A 203 4.93 8.82 12.49
C LYS A 203 4.99 8.73 10.97
N SER A 204 5.98 9.37 10.36
CA SER A 204 6.23 9.31 8.92
C SER A 204 7.47 8.48 8.61
N VAL A 205 7.41 7.64 7.57
CA VAL A 205 8.54 6.90 7.00
C VAL A 205 8.97 7.60 5.70
N PRO A 206 9.98 8.46 5.72
CA PRO A 206 10.29 9.33 4.58
C PRO A 206 10.99 8.58 3.44
N ASN A 207 10.87 9.13 2.24
CA ASN A 207 11.59 8.68 1.04
C ASN A 207 13.02 9.23 0.92
N ILE A 208 13.39 10.12 1.83
CA ILE A 208 14.71 10.77 1.91
C ILE A 208 15.21 10.74 3.36
N ALA A 209 16.48 11.07 3.55
CA ALA A 209 17.11 11.25 4.86
C ALA A 209 16.48 12.40 5.68
N HIS A 210 15.28 12.20 6.20
CA HIS A 210 14.49 13.21 6.91
C HIS A 210 13.80 12.64 8.15
N GLY A 211 13.16 13.49 8.96
CA GLY A 211 12.46 13.06 10.16
C GLY A 211 13.36 12.82 11.38
N HIS A 212 12.70 12.61 12.51
CA HIS A 212 13.30 12.45 13.83
C HIS A 212 12.65 11.31 14.65
N ASP A 213 11.62 10.67 14.11
CA ASP A 213 10.94 9.58 14.80
C ASP A 213 11.84 8.35 14.88
N VAL A 214 11.63 7.57 15.94
CA VAL A 214 12.26 6.27 16.16
C VAL A 214 11.15 5.23 16.22
N LEU A 215 11.31 4.13 15.49
CA LEU A 215 10.34 3.04 15.52
C LEU A 215 10.45 2.28 16.83
N GLU A 216 9.30 1.91 17.40
CA GLU A 216 9.20 1.21 18.67
C GLU A 216 8.71 -0.23 18.47
N GLU A 217 9.00 -1.10 19.44
CA GLU A 217 8.52 -2.48 19.37
C GLU A 217 6.99 -2.51 19.38
N GLY A 218 6.40 -3.30 18.46
CA GLY A 218 4.95 -3.44 18.33
C GLY A 218 4.28 -2.39 17.44
N GLU A 219 5.01 -1.44 16.88
CA GLU A 219 4.49 -0.54 15.85
C GLU A 219 4.26 -1.28 14.52
N VAL A 220 3.26 -0.81 13.77
CA VAL A 220 3.01 -1.23 12.39
C VAL A 220 3.22 0.00 11.52
N VAL A 221 3.97 -0.16 10.44
CA VAL A 221 4.28 0.92 9.50
C VAL A 221 4.01 0.46 8.07
N ALA A 222 3.38 1.34 7.28
CA ALA A 222 3.37 1.27 5.84
C ALA A 222 4.67 1.90 5.31
N ILE A 223 5.38 1.19 4.45
CA ILE A 223 6.63 1.64 3.82
C ILE A 223 6.35 1.82 2.34
N GLU A 224 6.42 3.06 1.87
CA GLU A 224 5.92 3.44 0.55
C GLU A 224 6.99 4.22 -0.25
N PRO A 225 7.89 3.51 -0.95
CA PRO A 225 8.88 4.17 -1.78
C PRO A 225 8.30 4.75 -3.07
N PHE A 226 8.54 6.03 -3.30
CA PHE A 226 8.12 6.73 -4.52
C PHE A 226 9.35 7.20 -5.30
N ALA A 227 9.69 6.49 -6.38
CA ALA A 227 10.71 6.93 -7.34
C ALA A 227 10.11 7.79 -8.46
N SER A 228 10.88 8.78 -8.92
CA SER A 228 10.49 9.72 -9.98
C SER A 228 11.60 9.90 -10.99
N SER A 229 11.22 9.96 -12.27
CA SER A 229 12.07 10.44 -13.38
C SER A 229 12.09 11.97 -13.50
N GLY A 230 11.32 12.68 -12.66
CA GLY A 230 11.20 14.13 -12.65
C GLY A 230 11.94 14.80 -11.49
N ALA A 231 11.33 15.86 -10.94
CA ALA A 231 11.95 16.69 -9.90
C ALA A 231 11.99 16.04 -8.50
N GLY A 232 11.32 14.90 -8.30
CA GLY A 232 11.20 14.25 -7.00
C GLY A 232 10.36 15.04 -6.00
N GLU A 233 9.28 15.66 -6.48
CA GLU A 233 8.29 16.39 -5.67
C GLU A 233 6.93 16.34 -6.35
N VAL A 234 5.86 16.33 -5.55
CA VAL A 234 4.47 16.35 -6.01
C VAL A 234 3.80 17.63 -5.59
N ASP A 235 3.14 18.32 -6.52
CA ASP A 235 2.23 19.41 -6.20
C ASP A 235 0.83 18.87 -5.93
N GLY A 236 0.30 19.14 -4.73
CA GLY A 236 -1.05 18.74 -4.35
C GLY A 236 -2.12 19.48 -5.16
N ARG A 237 -3.15 18.77 -5.61
CA ARG A 237 -4.36 19.41 -6.17
C ARG A 237 -5.29 19.86 -5.05
N ARG A 238 -6.03 20.95 -5.29
CA ARG A 238 -6.98 21.53 -4.30
C ARG A 238 -8.27 20.72 -4.12
N SER A 239 -8.52 19.73 -4.96
CA SER A 239 -9.75 18.93 -4.96
C SER A 239 -9.44 17.45 -5.23
N GLY A 240 -10.19 16.55 -4.59
CA GLY A 240 -10.14 15.11 -4.79
C GLY A 240 -11.50 14.47 -4.47
N ASN A 241 -11.61 13.16 -4.68
CA ASN A 241 -12.82 12.38 -4.43
C ASN A 241 -12.67 11.35 -3.29
N ILE A 242 -11.53 11.32 -2.61
CA ILE A 242 -11.26 10.48 -1.44
C ILE A 242 -11.37 11.34 -0.19
N TYR A 243 -12.22 10.92 0.76
CA TYR A 243 -12.51 11.67 1.98
C TYR A 243 -12.41 10.76 3.20
N ARG A 244 -12.06 11.35 4.35
CA ARG A 244 -12.08 10.70 5.65
C ARG A 244 -12.86 11.55 6.64
N VAL A 245 -13.69 10.92 7.47
CA VAL A 245 -14.39 11.59 8.56
C VAL A 245 -13.37 11.89 9.67
N VAL A 246 -13.02 13.17 9.86
CA VAL A 246 -12.13 13.59 10.96
C VAL A 246 -12.92 13.93 12.21
N ARG A 247 -14.04 14.63 12.04
CA ARG A 247 -14.94 15.06 13.11
C ARG A 247 -16.30 15.36 12.54
N THR A 248 -17.34 14.99 13.27
CA THR A 248 -18.71 15.42 12.99
C THR A 248 -19.11 16.55 13.94
N LYS A 249 -19.93 17.48 13.45
CA LYS A 249 -20.57 18.54 14.25
C LYS A 249 -22.05 18.61 13.82
N PRO A 250 -22.99 18.78 14.75
CA PRO A 250 -24.39 18.95 14.38
C PRO A 250 -24.59 20.14 13.43
N LEU A 251 -25.29 19.90 12.33
CA LEU A 251 -25.66 20.89 11.33
C LEU A 251 -27.15 21.26 11.45
N LYS A 252 -27.53 22.39 10.85
CA LYS A 252 -28.94 22.82 10.82
C LYS A 252 -29.81 21.91 9.94
N GLN A 253 -29.23 21.33 8.89
CA GLN A 253 -29.91 20.45 7.94
C GLN A 253 -29.87 19.01 8.46
N GLN A 254 -31.04 18.42 8.68
CA GLN A 254 -31.15 17.06 9.23
C GLN A 254 -30.62 16.01 8.25
N GLU A 255 -30.84 16.21 6.95
CA GLU A 255 -30.41 15.29 5.89
C GLU A 255 -28.88 15.15 5.86
N LEU A 256 -28.15 16.25 6.15
CA LEU A 256 -26.69 16.22 6.24
C LEU A 256 -26.22 15.50 7.51
N ASN A 257 -26.93 15.67 8.63
CA ASN A 257 -26.63 14.93 9.86
C ASN A 257 -26.85 13.42 9.66
N ASP A 258 -27.93 13.04 8.98
CA ASP A 258 -28.25 11.65 8.66
C ASP A 258 -27.17 11.04 7.74
N PHE A 259 -26.75 11.78 6.72
CA PHE A 259 -25.64 11.37 5.86
C PHE A 259 -24.32 11.21 6.62
N LEU A 260 -23.96 12.17 7.48
CA LEU A 260 -22.76 12.08 8.32
C LEU A 260 -22.81 10.90 9.31
N ALA A 261 -24.01 10.55 9.81
CA ALA A 261 -24.20 9.38 10.66
C ALA A 261 -23.99 8.07 9.88
N VAL A 262 -24.42 8.00 8.62
CA VAL A 262 -24.09 6.87 7.73
C VAL A 262 -22.57 6.78 7.54
N LEU A 263 -21.91 7.88 7.17
CA LEU A 263 -20.45 7.87 6.97
C LEU A 263 -19.69 7.42 8.21
N SER A 264 -20.05 7.93 9.39
CA SER A 264 -19.38 7.58 10.66
C SER A 264 -19.57 6.12 11.05
N ARG A 265 -20.71 5.51 10.65
CA ARG A 265 -20.99 4.09 10.90
C ARG A 265 -20.25 3.18 9.91
N GLU A 266 -20.25 3.53 8.63
CA GLU A 266 -19.69 2.69 7.56
C GLU A 266 -18.18 2.81 7.43
N PHE A 267 -17.61 4.01 7.65
CA PHE A 267 -16.18 4.31 7.48
C PHE A 267 -15.56 4.72 8.81
N LYS A 268 -15.53 3.79 9.75
CA LYS A 268 -14.89 4.01 11.06
C LYS A 268 -13.40 4.29 10.88
N THR A 269 -12.95 5.32 11.59
CA THR A 269 -11.57 5.81 11.69
C THR A 269 -11.11 5.80 13.14
#